data_AF-A0A0G1YCX4-F1
#
_entry.id   AF-A0A0G1YCX4-F1
#
_cell.length_a   1.000
_cell.length_b   1.000
_cell.length_c   1.000
_cell.angle_alpha   90.00
_cell.angle_beta   90.00
_cell.angle_gamma   90.00
#
_symmetry.space_group_name_H-M   'P 1'
#
loop_
_entity.id
_entity.type
_entity.pdbx_description
1 polymer ?
#
loop_
_entity_poly.entity_id
_entity_poly.type
_entity_poly.pdbx_seq_one_letter_code
_entity_poly.pdbx_strand_id
1 'polypeptide(L)'
;MQAVTKAEWILRIAVAGEFIGHGVFAMQGKKDWIGWFAQFGVTDAGLAAQLLFIVGLLDVCFALLILFRPVRVVLLWMALWGFWTALIRPLVGMPIWDFVERSANWGAPLALLVLVGWPKQWREWLK
;
A
#
# COMPACT_ATOMS: atom_id res chain seq x y z
N MET A 1 -17.84 21.61 -3.62
CA MET A 1 -17.99 20.31 -4.32
C MET A 1 -16.91 20.06 -5.37
N GLN A 2 -16.68 20.92 -6.37
CA GLN A 2 -15.65 20.66 -7.41
C GLN A 2 -14.21 20.52 -6.91
N ALA A 3 -13.80 21.23 -5.87
CA ALA A 3 -12.43 21.09 -5.32
C ALA A 3 -12.22 19.74 -4.62
N VAL A 4 -13.26 19.23 -3.94
CA VAL A 4 -13.23 17.94 -3.24
C VAL A 4 -13.09 16.80 -4.25
N THR A 5 -13.80 16.88 -5.38
CA THR A 5 -13.67 15.86 -6.45
C THR A 5 -12.32 15.91 -7.15
N LYS A 6 -11.70 17.09 -7.31
CA LYS A 6 -10.33 17.21 -7.84
C LYS A 6 -9.29 16.60 -6.89
N ALA A 7 -9.37 16.91 -5.60
CA ALA A 7 -8.45 16.36 -4.59
C ALA A 7 -8.57 14.83 -4.50
N GLU A 8 -9.80 14.30 -4.55
CA GLU A 8 -10.04 12.86 -4.60
C GLU A 8 -9.34 12.21 -5.80
N TRP A 9 -9.51 12.73 -7.01
CA TRP A 9 -8.84 12.19 -8.20
C TRP A 9 -7.31 12.27 -8.13
N ILE A 10 -6.76 13.37 -7.63
CA ILE A 10 -5.31 13.52 -7.42
C ILE A 10 -4.81 12.42 -6.48
N LEU A 11 -5.50 12.20 -5.35
CA LEU A 11 -5.13 11.16 -4.40
C LEU A 11 -5.30 9.76 -4.97
N ARG A 12 -6.34 9.49 -5.77
CA ARG A 12 -6.53 8.19 -6.43
C ARG A 12 -5.38 7.88 -7.37
N ILE A 13 -4.91 8.86 -8.15
CA ILE A 13 -3.75 8.71 -9.03
C ILE A 13 -2.47 8.51 -8.20
N ALA A 14 -2.28 9.29 -7.13
CA ALA A 14 -1.09 9.19 -6.28
C ALA A 14 -1.01 7.82 -5.58
N VAL A 15 -2.10 7.36 -4.98
CA VAL A 15 -2.22 6.05 -4.33
C VAL A 15 -2.02 4.93 -5.33
N ALA A 16 -2.67 5.01 -6.51
CA ALA A 16 -2.52 3.99 -7.53
C ALA A 16 -1.09 3.92 -8.07
N GLY A 17 -0.45 5.07 -8.34
CA GLY A 17 0.92 5.12 -8.83
C GLY A 17 1.93 4.52 -7.83
N GLU A 18 1.77 4.83 -6.55
CA GLU A 18 2.62 4.30 -5.49
C GLU A 18 2.48 2.77 -5.36
N PHE A 19 1.26 2.24 -5.26
CA PHE A 19 1.02 0.80 -5.14
C PHE A 19 1.33 0.02 -6.43
N ILE A 20 1.12 0.59 -7.62
CA ILE A 20 1.56 -0.03 -8.88
C ILE A 20 3.08 -0.14 -8.90
N GLY A 21 3.80 0.95 -8.58
CA GLY A 21 5.26 0.94 -8.55
C GLY A 21 5.81 -0.09 -7.56
N HIS A 22 5.30 -0.12 -6.33
CA HIS A 22 5.70 -1.11 -5.33
C HIS A 22 5.32 -2.54 -5.77
N GLY A 23 4.11 -2.73 -6.28
CA GLY A 23 3.65 -4.03 -6.74
C GLY A 23 4.49 -4.59 -7.87
N VAL A 24 4.91 -3.77 -8.83
CA VAL A 24 5.82 -4.16 -9.91
C VAL A 24 7.20 -4.56 -9.36
N PHE A 25 7.78 -3.78 -8.44
CA PHE A 25 9.05 -4.15 -7.81
C PHE A 25 8.96 -5.46 -7.00
N ALA A 26 7.82 -5.70 -6.35
CA ALA A 26 7.57 -6.94 -5.63
C ALA A 26 7.44 -8.15 -6.59
N MET A 27 6.67 -8.02 -7.67
CA MET A 27 6.54 -9.06 -8.70
C MET A 27 7.85 -9.36 -9.43
N GLN A 28 8.73 -8.37 -9.58
CA GLN A 28 10.08 -8.56 -10.13
C GLN A 28 11.05 -9.24 -9.13
N GLY A 29 10.61 -9.49 -7.89
CA GLY A 29 11.43 -10.15 -6.89
C GLY A 29 12.59 -9.28 -6.41
N LYS A 30 12.32 -8.02 -6.04
CA LYS A 30 13.35 -7.12 -5.52
C LYS A 30 14.15 -7.80 -4.40
N LYS A 31 15.46 -7.96 -4.63
CA LYS A 31 16.35 -8.77 -3.76
C LYS A 31 16.32 -8.36 -2.30
N ASP A 32 16.34 -7.06 -2.01
CA ASP A 32 16.28 -6.58 -0.62
C ASP A 32 15.01 -7.04 0.08
N TRP A 33 13.87 -6.95 -0.61
CA TRP A 33 12.57 -7.30 -0.07
C TRP A 33 12.46 -8.80 0.19
N ILE A 34 12.99 -9.64 -0.72
CA ILE A 34 13.15 -11.08 -0.49
C ILE A 34 14.04 -11.33 0.74
N GLY A 35 15.15 -10.59 0.88
CA GLY A 35 16.04 -10.70 2.03
C GLY A 35 15.38 -10.36 3.37
N TRP A 36 14.41 -9.43 3.37
CA TRP A 36 13.70 -9.05 4.59
C TRP A 36 12.82 -10.18 5.15
N PHE A 37 12.31 -11.09 4.31
CA PHE A 37 11.50 -12.24 4.76
C PHE A 37 12.21 -13.13 5.78
N ALA A 38 13.54 -13.24 5.70
CA ALA A 38 14.34 -14.03 6.63
C ALA A 38 14.23 -13.50 8.08
N GLN A 39 14.05 -12.18 8.26
CA GLN A 39 13.86 -11.58 9.59
C GLN A 39 12.49 -11.90 10.20
N PHE A 40 11.55 -12.38 9.39
CA PHE A 40 10.21 -12.77 9.80
C PHE A 40 10.01 -14.30 9.75
N GLY A 41 11.11 -15.08 9.73
CA GLY A 41 11.07 -16.55 9.82
C GLY A 41 10.91 -17.27 8.48
N VAL A 42 10.85 -16.57 7.34
CA VAL A 42 10.82 -17.17 6.01
C VAL A 42 12.22 -17.13 5.42
N THR A 43 13.01 -18.17 5.70
CA THR A 43 14.42 -18.24 5.27
C THR A 43 14.61 -18.84 3.88
N ASP A 44 13.61 -19.53 3.34
CA ASP A 44 13.65 -20.05 1.98
C ASP A 44 13.39 -18.92 0.96
N ALA A 45 14.40 -18.61 0.15
CA ALA A 45 14.35 -17.52 -0.81
C ALA A 45 13.33 -17.76 -1.94
N GLY A 46 13.09 -19.02 -2.31
CA GLY A 46 12.10 -19.37 -3.33
C GLY A 46 10.68 -19.09 -2.86
N LEU A 47 10.35 -19.53 -1.64
CA LEU A 47 9.08 -19.23 -0.97
C LEU A 47 8.91 -17.73 -0.75
N ALA A 48 9.94 -17.02 -0.27
CA ALA A 48 9.90 -15.58 -0.10
C ALA A 48 9.62 -14.84 -1.42
N ALA A 49 10.23 -15.27 -2.54
CA ALA A 49 9.96 -14.72 -3.86
C ALA A 49 8.52 -14.96 -4.32
N GLN A 50 7.97 -16.16 -4.09
CA GLN A 50 6.56 -16.47 -4.41
C GLN A 50 5.58 -15.63 -3.59
N LEU A 51 5.82 -15.51 -2.28
CA LEU A 51 5.00 -14.68 -1.39
C LEU A 51 5.08 -13.19 -1.79
N LEU A 52 6.29 -12.70 -2.09
CA LEU A 52 6.48 -11.32 -2.54
C LEU A 52 5.79 -11.07 -3.89
N PHE A 53 5.79 -12.03 -4.81
CA PHE A 53 5.04 -11.93 -6.05
C PHE A 53 3.53 -11.79 -5.81
N ILE A 54 2.96 -12.60 -4.90
CA ILE A 54 1.55 -12.53 -4.53
C ILE A 54 1.22 -11.16 -3.92
N VAL A 55 2.06 -10.65 -3.02
CA VAL A 55 1.94 -9.30 -2.46
C VAL A 55 1.91 -8.26 -3.58
N GLY A 56 2.84 -8.34 -4.52
CA GLY A 56 2.90 -7.39 -5.63
C GLY A 56 1.69 -7.43 -6.55
N LEU A 57 1.14 -8.63 -6.79
CA LEU A 57 -0.10 -8.79 -7.54
C LEU A 57 -1.28 -8.13 -6.81
N LEU A 58 -1.40 -8.33 -5.49
CA LEU A 58 -2.45 -7.70 -4.67
C LEU A 58 -2.33 -6.17 -4.69
N ASP A 59 -1.12 -5.63 -4.57
CA ASP A 59 -0.87 -4.18 -4.63
C ASP A 59 -1.35 -3.59 -5.96
N VAL A 60 -1.03 -4.22 -7.10
CA VAL A 60 -1.51 -3.78 -8.41
C VAL A 60 -3.02 -3.90 -8.54
N CYS A 61 -3.62 -5.01 -8.08
CA CYS A 61 -5.07 -5.20 -8.12
C CYS A 61 -5.81 -4.13 -7.31
N PHE A 62 -5.36 -3.84 -6.09
CA PHE A 62 -5.95 -2.80 -5.25
C PHE A 62 -5.72 -1.40 -5.80
N ALA A 63 -4.53 -1.11 -6.35
CA ALA A 63 -4.26 0.15 -7.02
C ALA A 63 -5.23 0.43 -8.17
N LEU A 64 -5.43 -0.56 -9.05
CA LEU A 64 -6.39 -0.46 -10.15
C LEU A 64 -7.82 -0.33 -9.64
N LEU A 65 -8.20 -1.12 -8.62
CA LEU A 65 -9.51 -1.02 -8.00
C LEU A 65 -9.76 0.41 -7.50
N ILE A 66 -8.86 0.99 -6.69
CA ILE A 66 -9.03 2.34 -6.14
C ILE A 66 -9.02 3.42 -7.23
N LEU A 67 -8.22 3.23 -8.29
CA LEU A 67 -8.19 4.14 -9.43
C LEU A 67 -9.57 4.27 -10.11
N PHE A 68 -10.36 3.19 -10.18
CA PHE A 68 -11.70 3.19 -10.79
C PHE A 68 -12.85 3.31 -9.80
N ARG A 69 -12.70 2.75 -8.59
CA ARG A 69 -13.66 2.83 -7.49
C ARG A 69 -12.94 2.86 -6.12
N PRO A 70 -13.02 3.96 -5.36
CA PRO A 70 -12.29 4.08 -4.09
C PRO A 70 -12.99 3.33 -2.94
N VAL A 71 -12.93 1.99 -2.97
CA VAL A 71 -13.58 1.12 -1.98
C VAL A 71 -12.96 1.32 -0.59
N ARG A 72 -13.77 1.69 0.40
CA ARG A 72 -13.28 2.14 1.72
C ARG A 72 -12.45 1.10 2.48
N VAL A 73 -12.87 -0.17 2.49
CA VAL A 73 -12.12 -1.23 3.18
C VAL A 73 -10.75 -1.46 2.55
N VAL A 74 -10.66 -1.31 1.23
CA VAL A 74 -9.41 -1.46 0.49
C VAL A 74 -8.49 -0.28 0.78
N LEU A 75 -9.02 0.95 0.84
CA LEU A 75 -8.23 2.12 1.27
C LEU A 75 -7.68 1.97 2.69
N LEU A 76 -8.48 1.44 3.62
CA LEU A 76 -8.01 1.16 4.97
C LEU A 76 -6.89 0.12 4.96
N TRP A 77 -7.07 -0.98 4.20
CA TRP A 77 -6.02 -1.98 4.02
C TRP A 77 -4.74 -1.36 3.45
N MET A 78 -4.85 -0.56 2.38
CA MET A 78 -3.71 0.12 1.75
C MET A 78 -3.00 1.05 2.73
N ALA A 79 -3.73 1.82 3.55
CA ALA A 79 -3.12 2.64 4.59
C ALA A 79 -2.34 1.80 5.62
N LEU A 80 -2.92 0.71 6.12
CA LEU A 80 -2.28 -0.17 7.08
C LEU A 80 -1.07 -0.91 6.46
N TRP A 81 -1.21 -1.38 5.23
CA TRP A 81 -0.17 -2.11 4.51
C TRP A 81 1.00 -1.20 4.10
N GLY A 82 0.71 -0.02 3.57
CA GLY A 82 1.72 1.00 3.29
C GLY A 82 2.47 1.42 4.56
N PHE A 83 1.78 1.50 5.69
CA PHE A 83 2.40 1.84 6.97
C PHE A 83 3.32 0.70 7.43
N TRP A 84 2.83 -0.54 7.39
CA TRP A 84 3.59 -1.73 7.76
C TRP A 84 4.86 -1.87 6.91
N THR A 85 4.73 -1.80 5.59
CA THR A 85 5.88 -1.94 4.67
C THR A 85 6.88 -0.78 4.82
N ALA A 86 6.42 0.44 5.12
CA ALA A 86 7.30 1.54 5.49
C ALA A 86 8.03 1.25 6.82
N LEU A 87 7.31 0.75 7.83
CA LEU A 87 7.84 0.45 9.16
C LEU A 87 8.83 -0.72 9.17
N ILE A 88 8.72 -1.67 8.24
CA ILE A 88 9.69 -2.75 8.09
C ILE A 88 11.11 -2.20 7.93
N ARG A 89 11.31 -1.05 7.27
CA ARG A 89 12.65 -0.50 6.99
C ARG A 89 13.51 -0.32 8.26
N PRO A 90 13.09 0.45 9.27
CA PRO A 90 13.84 0.52 10.52
C PRO A 90 13.92 -0.82 11.26
N LEU A 91 12.90 -1.70 11.14
CA LEU A 91 12.93 -3.02 11.78
C LEU A 91 14.02 -3.93 11.20
N VAL A 92 14.32 -3.78 9.90
CA VAL A 92 15.39 -4.54 9.23
C VAL A 92 16.76 -3.84 9.28
N GLY A 93 16.89 -2.77 10.07
CA GLY A 93 18.16 -2.08 10.32
C GLY A 93 18.46 -0.89 9.40
N MET A 94 17.49 -0.44 8.59
CA MET A 94 17.64 0.81 7.82
C MET A 94 17.38 2.06 8.69
N PRO A 95 17.85 3.25 8.28
CA PRO A 95 17.57 4.49 9.00
C PRO A 95 16.07 4.76 9.21
N ILE A 96 15.70 5.36 10.34
CA ILE A 96 14.30 5.77 10.59
C ILE A 96 13.77 6.75 9.52
N TRP A 97 14.67 7.50 8.88
CA TRP A 97 14.31 8.42 7.80
C TRP A 97 13.70 7.71 6.58
N ASP A 98 14.03 6.43 6.35
CA ASP A 98 13.40 5.63 5.29
C ASP A 98 11.91 5.38 5.57
N PHE A 99 11.50 5.34 6.83
CA PHE A 99 10.08 5.29 7.21
C PHE A 99 9.43 6.66 7.06
N VAL A 100 10.09 7.73 7.54
CA VAL A 100 9.55 9.11 7.51
C VAL A 100 9.36 9.61 6.07
N GLU A 101 10.34 9.39 5.19
CA GLU A 101 10.27 9.75 3.76
C GLU A 101 9.05 9.10 3.07
N ARG A 102 8.62 7.93 3.57
CA ARG A 102 7.52 7.13 3.01
C ARG A 102 6.20 7.35 3.74
N SER A 103 6.06 8.46 4.45
CA SER A 103 4.78 8.85 5.06
C SER A 103 3.65 8.96 4.04
N ALA A 104 3.97 9.28 2.78
CA ALA A 104 3.01 9.33 1.69
C ALA A 104 2.40 7.96 1.36
N ASN A 105 3.14 6.86 1.52
CA ASN A 105 2.68 5.49 1.19
C ASN A 105 1.41 5.10 1.98
N TRP A 106 1.27 5.58 3.21
CA TRP A 106 0.10 5.30 4.04
C TRP A 106 -0.77 6.53 4.30
N GLY A 107 -0.18 7.72 4.27
CA GLY A 107 -0.89 8.99 4.42
C GLY A 107 -1.81 9.28 3.25
N ALA A 108 -1.40 8.99 2.01
CA ALA A 108 -2.23 9.22 0.83
C ALA A 108 -3.51 8.36 0.81
N PRO A 109 -3.47 7.02 0.99
CA PRO A 109 -4.69 6.21 1.03
C PRO A 109 -5.56 6.55 2.25
N LEU A 110 -4.98 6.92 3.40
CA LEU A 110 -5.73 7.38 4.57
C LEU A 110 -6.46 8.71 4.29
N ALA A 111 -5.78 9.67 3.67
CA ALA A 111 -6.38 10.94 3.29
C ALA A 111 -7.54 10.73 2.29
N LEU A 112 -7.35 9.83 1.32
CA LEU A 112 -8.40 9.46 0.37
C LEU A 112 -9.60 8.81 1.07
N LEU A 113 -9.37 7.92 2.05
CA LEU A 113 -10.45 7.32 2.86
C LEU A 113 -11.25 8.39 3.61
N VAL A 114 -10.57 9.36 4.22
CA VAL A 114 -11.23 10.47 4.93
C VAL A 114 -12.07 11.31 3.97
N LEU A 115 -11.58 11.60 2.76
CA LEU A 115 -12.32 12.37 1.76
C LEU A 115 -13.54 11.63 1.19
N VAL A 116 -13.43 10.33 0.94
CA VAL A 116 -14.55 9.47 0.48
C VAL A 116 -15.58 9.23 1.61
N GLY A 117 -15.20 9.55 2.84
CA GLY A 117 -16.04 9.59 4.02
C GLY A 117 -15.86 8.37 4.91
N TRP A 118 -15.59 8.61 6.19
CA TRP A 118 -15.47 7.54 7.17
C TRP A 118 -16.81 6.79 7.33
N PRO A 119 -16.82 5.45 7.21
CA PRO A 119 -18.06 4.69 7.27
C PRO A 119 -18.68 4.70 8.66
N LYS A 120 -19.99 4.91 8.72
CA LYS A 120 -20.76 4.87 9.99
C LYS A 120 -21.37 3.50 10.27
N GLN A 121 -21.52 2.68 9.23
CA GLN A 121 -22.10 1.35 9.29
C GLN A 121 -21.21 0.35 8.56
N TRP A 122 -21.27 -0.92 8.96
CA TRP A 122 -20.40 -1.95 8.39
C TRP A 122 -20.55 -2.11 6.87
N ARG A 123 -21.77 -1.94 6.33
CA ARG A 123 -22.07 -2.07 4.89
C ARG A 123 -21.38 -1.00 4.05
N GLU A 124 -21.07 0.15 4.65
CA GLU A 124 -20.43 1.24 3.94
C GLU A 124 -18.96 0.98 3.64
N TRP A 125 -18.30 0.05 4.35
CA TRP A 125 -16.93 -0.35 4.04
C TRP A 125 -16.75 -0.94 2.64
N LEU A 126 -17.81 -1.53 2.08
CA LEU A 126 -17.83 -2.13 0.75
C LEU A 126 -18.25 -1.13 -0.35
N LYS A 127 -18.61 0.10 0.02
CA LYS A 127 -18.95 1.15 -0.95
C LYS A 127 -17.69 1.74 -1.53
#